data_AF-A0A142X858-F1
#
_entry.id   AF-A0A142X858-F1
#
_cell.length_a   1.000
_cell.length_b   1.000
_cell.length_c   1.000
_cell.angle_alpha   90.00
_cell.angle_beta   90.00
_cell.angle_gamma   90.00
#
_symmetry.space_group_name_H-M   'P 1'
#
loop_
_entity.id
_entity.type
_entity.pdbx_description
1 polymer ?
#
loop_
_entity_poly.entity_id
_entity_poly.type
_entity_poly.pdbx_seq_one_letter_code
_entity_poly.pdbx_strand_id
1 'polypeptide(L)'
;MHTIRLGPPWDVASTPSGTRHTRKFGRPRTLDANERVWLVCAQVPGAVEVRVNGTAVATPDPFAVDITSLLLPRNEVAFTVASEAPIGAVVLEIRSA
;
A
#
# COMPACT_ATOMS: atom_id res chain seq x y z
N MET A 1 16.14 -8.74 3.03
CA MET A 1 14.80 -8.12 3.09
C MET A 1 14.92 -6.81 3.84
N HIS A 2 14.52 -5.71 3.20
CA HIS A 2 14.51 -4.37 3.80
C HIS A 2 13.07 -3.85 3.90
N THR A 3 12.73 -3.16 4.98
CA THR A 3 11.35 -2.71 5.24
C THR A 3 11.31 -1.20 5.43
N ILE A 4 10.43 -0.53 4.70
CA ILE A 4 10.17 0.91 4.78
C ILE A 4 8.74 1.11 5.29
N ARG A 5 8.57 1.75 6.45
CA ARG A 5 7.24 2.03 7.00
C ARG A 5 6.58 3.20 6.28
N LEU A 6 5.34 3.01 5.81
CA LEU A 6 4.48 4.09 5.36
C LEU A 6 3.75 4.67 6.57
N GLY A 7 4.50 5.39 7.41
CA GLY A 7 3.97 6.05 8.61
C GLY A 7 3.14 7.31 8.30
N PRO A 8 2.67 8.02 9.34
CA PRO A 8 1.90 9.26 9.22
C PRO A 8 2.61 10.39 8.45
N PRO A 9 1.87 11.43 8.00
CA PRO A 9 0.41 11.55 7.96
C PRO A 9 -0.27 10.72 6.84
N TRP A 10 -1.29 9.97 7.20
CA TRP A 10 -2.27 9.43 6.25
C TRP A 10 -3.40 10.43 6.11
N ASP A 11 -3.82 10.71 4.88
CA ASP A 11 -5.04 11.48 4.64
C ASP A 11 -6.22 10.50 4.71
N VAL A 12 -7.15 10.73 5.63
CA VAL A 12 -8.30 9.85 5.86
C VAL A 12 -9.58 10.63 5.58
N ALA A 13 -10.42 10.08 4.71
CA ALA A 13 -11.73 10.64 4.37
C ALA A 13 -12.82 9.58 4.54
N SER A 14 -13.98 9.99 5.05
CA SER A 14 -15.16 9.12 5.06
C SER A 14 -15.70 8.91 3.63
N THR A 15 -16.28 7.75 3.41
CA THR A 15 -17.00 7.35 2.19
C THR A 15 -18.39 6.86 2.60
N PRO A 16 -19.35 6.69 1.67
CA PRO A 16 -20.69 6.21 2.03
C PRO A 16 -20.73 4.83 2.72
N SER A 17 -19.68 4.02 2.58
CA SER A 17 -19.63 2.64 3.09
C SER A 17 -18.44 2.36 4.02
N GLY A 18 -17.68 3.39 4.42
CA GLY A 18 -16.50 3.23 5.27
C GLY A 18 -15.49 4.36 5.05
N THR A 19 -14.20 4.04 4.97
CA THR A 19 -13.13 5.05 4.93
C THR A 19 -12.19 4.89 3.73
N ARG A 20 -11.60 6.01 3.28
CA ARG A 20 -10.54 6.06 2.28
C ARG A 20 -9.28 6.63 2.90
N HIS A 21 -8.21 5.83 2.90
CA HIS A 21 -6.90 6.17 3.45
C HIS A 21 -5.91 6.36 2.30
N THR A 22 -5.30 7.53 2.18
CA THR A 22 -4.32 7.83 1.14
C THR A 22 -2.98 8.25 1.70
N ARG A 23 -1.90 7.79 1.07
CA ARG A 23 -0.52 8.13 1.44
C ARG A 23 0.38 8.24 0.22
N LYS A 24 1.10 9.37 0.16
CA LYS A 24 2.18 9.58 -0.82
C LYS A 24 3.50 8.99 -0.32
N PHE A 25 4.30 8.46 -1.25
CA PHE A 25 5.63 7.94 -0.96
C PHE A 25 6.57 8.06 -2.17
N GLY A 26 7.88 8.13 -1.92
CA GLY A 26 8.89 8.16 -2.98
C GLY A 26 9.26 6.76 -3.47
N ARG A 27 9.80 6.65 -4.68
CA ARG A 27 10.40 5.40 -5.15
C ARG A 27 11.63 5.03 -4.30
N PRO A 28 11.78 3.78 -3.83
CA PRO A 28 13.03 3.34 -3.21
C PRO A 28 14.22 3.57 -4.16
N ARG A 29 15.28 4.24 -3.68
CA ARG A 29 16.37 4.77 -4.53
C ARG A 29 17.35 3.71 -5.03
N THR A 30 17.45 2.58 -4.35
CA THR A 30 18.45 1.53 -4.59
C THR A 30 17.77 0.20 -4.88
N LEU A 31 16.79 0.18 -5.79
CA LEU A 31 16.20 -1.08 -6.24
C LEU A 31 17.16 -1.71 -7.27
N ASP A 32 17.71 -2.87 -6.96
CA ASP A 32 18.43 -3.66 -7.96
C ASP A 32 17.44 -4.32 -8.97
N ALA A 33 17.94 -4.90 -10.05
CA ALA A 33 17.10 -5.52 -11.08
C ALA A 33 16.37 -6.80 -10.60
N ASN A 34 16.93 -7.47 -9.60
CA ASN A 34 16.44 -8.69 -8.97
C ASN A 34 15.58 -8.40 -7.73
N GLU A 35 15.40 -7.14 -7.35
CA GLU A 35 14.58 -6.73 -6.23
C GLU A 35 13.15 -6.43 -6.68
N ARG A 36 12.22 -6.72 -5.78
CA ARG A 36 10.79 -6.42 -5.91
C ARG A 36 10.32 -5.65 -4.70
N VAL A 37 9.44 -4.69 -4.95
CA VAL A 37 8.76 -3.91 -3.91
C VAL A 37 7.39 -4.48 -3.67
N TRP A 38 7.18 -4.96 -2.46
CA TRP A 38 5.91 -5.50 -2.00
C TRP A 38 5.22 -4.48 -1.10
N LEU A 39 3.98 -4.15 -1.42
CA LEU A 39 3.10 -3.42 -0.51
C LEU A 39 2.47 -4.42 0.45
N VAL A 40 2.72 -4.23 1.74
CA VAL A 40 2.21 -5.11 2.80
C VAL A 40 1.38 -4.28 3.77
N CYS A 41 0.22 -4.81 4.15
CA CYS A 41 -0.64 -4.23 5.17
C CYS A 41 -0.91 -5.28 6.24
N ALA A 42 -0.57 -4.98 7.50
CA ALA A 42 -0.67 -5.94 8.59
C ALA A 42 -2.11 -6.42 8.84
N GLN A 43 -3.10 -5.55 8.57
CA GLN A 43 -4.51 -5.86 8.75
C GLN A 43 -5.35 -4.93 7.89
N VAL A 44 -6.38 -5.46 7.24
CA VAL A 44 -7.41 -4.64 6.59
C VAL A 44 -8.79 -5.01 7.15
N PRO A 45 -9.51 -4.09 7.80
CA PRO A 45 -10.80 -4.40 8.40
C PRO A 45 -11.91 -4.48 7.35
N GLY A 46 -12.32 -5.69 6.98
CA GLY A 46 -13.42 -5.90 6.04
C GLY A 46 -13.00 -5.83 4.57
N ALA A 47 -13.99 -5.67 3.68
CA ALA A 47 -13.74 -5.60 2.24
C ALA A 47 -12.93 -4.35 1.88
N VAL A 48 -11.95 -4.51 0.98
CA VAL A 48 -11.04 -3.44 0.60
C VAL A 48 -10.80 -3.40 -0.89
N GLU A 49 -10.72 -2.19 -1.43
CA GLU A 49 -10.12 -1.89 -2.72
C GLU A 49 -8.80 -1.16 -2.49
N VAL A 50 -7.70 -1.67 -3.04
CA VAL A 50 -6.39 -1.01 -2.98
C VAL A 50 -5.97 -0.54 -4.35
N ARG A 51 -5.50 0.70 -4.42
CA ARG A 51 -4.95 1.29 -5.64
C ARG A 51 -3.55 1.83 -5.39
N VAL A 52 -2.65 1.58 -6.33
CA VAL A 52 -1.32 2.21 -6.40
C VAL A 52 -1.27 3.05 -7.66
N ASN A 53 -1.03 4.35 -7.50
CA ASN A 53 -1.04 5.32 -8.61
C ASN A 53 -2.32 5.27 -9.45
N GLY A 54 -3.47 5.01 -8.81
CA GLY A 54 -4.78 4.88 -9.46
C GLY A 54 -5.09 3.50 -10.03
N THR A 55 -4.09 2.62 -10.17
CA THR A 55 -4.25 1.24 -10.68
C THR A 55 -4.67 0.31 -9.54
N ALA A 56 -5.78 -0.41 -9.73
CA ALA A 56 -6.25 -1.41 -8.78
C ALA A 56 -5.25 -2.58 -8.70
N VAL A 57 -4.97 -3.04 -7.48
CA VAL A 57 -4.10 -4.20 -7.21
C VAL A 57 -4.91 -5.32 -6.57
N ALA A 58 -4.44 -6.55 -6.75
CA ALA A 58 -5.03 -7.69 -6.05
C ALA A 58 -4.89 -7.51 -4.53
N THR A 59 -5.87 -8.00 -3.78
CA THR A 59 -5.95 -7.89 -2.32
C THR A 59 -5.91 -9.29 -1.68
N PRO A 60 -4.75 -9.99 -1.73
CA PRO A 60 -4.63 -11.33 -1.15
C PRO A 60 -4.71 -11.29 0.38
N ASP A 61 -4.92 -12.46 0.99
CA ASP A 61 -4.83 -12.65 2.45
C ASP A 61 -3.70 -13.65 2.77
N PRO A 62 -2.63 -13.27 3.49
CA PRO A 62 -2.36 -11.92 4.02
C PRO A 62 -2.07 -10.88 2.92
N PHE A 63 -2.36 -9.61 3.19
CA PHE A 63 -2.16 -8.53 2.21
C PHE A 63 -0.67 -8.29 1.95
N ALA A 64 -0.18 -8.87 0.87
CA ALA A 64 1.16 -8.65 0.32
C ALA A 64 1.10 -8.72 -1.21
N VAL A 65 1.36 -7.60 -1.90
CA VAL A 65 1.29 -7.52 -3.36
C VAL A 65 2.54 -6.88 -3.94
N ASP A 66 3.11 -7.48 -4.99
CA ASP A 66 4.21 -6.89 -5.76
C ASP A 66 3.69 -5.68 -6.55
N ILE A 67 4.26 -4.51 -6.29
CA ILE A 67 3.91 -3.24 -6.92
C ILE A 67 5.05 -2.69 -7.78
N THR A 68 6.11 -3.47 -8.02
CA THR A 68 7.36 -3.02 -8.67
C THR A 68 7.10 -2.37 -10.02
N SER A 69 6.23 -2.97 -10.84
CA SER A 69 5.86 -2.48 -12.17
C SER A 69 5.00 -1.22 -12.15
N LEU A 70 4.41 -0.88 -11.00
CA LEU A 70 3.54 0.28 -10.81
C LEU A 70 4.29 1.51 -10.29
N LEU A 71 5.57 1.37 -9.92
CA LEU A 71 6.35 2.43 -9.29
C LEU A 71 6.73 3.55 -10.27
N LEU A 72 6.35 4.77 -9.90
CA LEU A 72 6.76 6.03 -10.50
C LEU A 72 7.77 6.76 -9.58
N PRO A 73 8.42 7.84 -10.02
CA PRO A 73 9.30 8.63 -9.14
C PRO A 73 8.59 9.15 -7.87
N ARG A 74 7.29 9.48 -7.98
CA ARG A 74 6.40 9.83 -6.88
C ARG A 74 5.17 8.94 -6.94
N ASN A 75 4.81 8.33 -5.82
CA ASN A 75 3.75 7.35 -5.75
C ASN A 75 2.68 7.76 -4.74
N GLU A 76 1.49 7.21 -4.94
CA GLU A 76 0.39 7.25 -4.00
C GLU A 76 -0.19 5.84 -3.84
N VAL A 77 -0.51 5.47 -2.60
CA VAL A 77 -1.33 4.31 -2.29
C VAL A 77 -2.64 4.79 -1.69
N ALA A 78 -3.74 4.15 -2.08
CA ALA A 78 -5.07 4.38 -1.56
C ALA A 78 -5.70 3.05 -1.13
N PHE A 79 -6.23 3.01 0.10
CA PHE A 79 -7.06 1.92 0.61
C PHE A 79 -8.47 2.46 0.79
N THR A 80 -9.44 1.92 0.06
CA THR A 80 -10.87 2.18 0.28
C THR A 80 -11.44 0.97 1.00
N VAL A 81 -11.84 1.14 2.26
CA VAL A 81 -12.21 0.05 3.16
C VAL A 81 -13.66 0.20 3.56
N ALA A 82 -14.44 -0.87 3.49
CA ALA A 82 -15.84 -0.91 3.94
C ALA A 82 -15.95 -1.02 5.48
N SER A 83 -15.22 -0.15 6.18
CA SER A 83 -15.17 -0.08 7.65
C SER A 83 -14.69 1.31 8.11
N GLU A 84 -15.14 1.73 9.29
CA GLU A 84 -14.62 2.90 10.02
C GLU A 84 -13.38 2.55 10.87
N ALA A 85 -13.06 1.27 11.04
CA ALA A 85 -11.87 0.86 11.78
C ALA A 85 -10.60 1.26 11.02
N PRO A 86 -9.52 1.64 11.72
CA PRO A 86 -8.26 1.98 11.08
C PRO A 86 -7.63 0.76 10.39
N ILE A 87 -6.93 1.01 9.28
CA ILE A 87 -6.07 -0.01 8.67
C ILE A 87 -4.85 -0.29 9.56
N GLY A 88 -4.30 -1.50 9.44
CA GLY A 88 -3.07 -1.88 10.11
C GLY A 88 -1.84 -1.15 9.56
N ALA A 89 -0.68 -1.43 10.14
CA ALA A 89 0.58 -0.86 9.68
C ALA A 89 0.83 -1.23 8.21
N VAL A 90 1.10 -0.21 7.39
CA VAL A 90 1.46 -0.39 5.98
C VAL A 90 2.96 -0.21 5.81
N VAL A 91 3.59 -1.15 5.13
CA VAL A 91 5.03 -1.13 4.83
C VAL A 91 5.28 -1.45 3.37
N LEU A 92 6.43 -0.99 2.88
CA LEU A 92 7.04 -1.50 1.66
C LEU A 92 8.14 -2.48 2.08
N GLU A 93 8.09 -3.69 1.54
CA GLU A 93 9.16 -4.66 1.68
C GLU A 93 9.94 -4.77 0.37
N ILE A 94 11.25 -4.61 0.45
CA ILE A 94 12.16 -4.88 -0.64
C ILE A 94 12.68 -6.30 -0.45
N ARG A 95 12.27 -7.17 -1.37
CA ARG A 95 12.58 -8.60 -1.38
C ARG A 95 13.39 -8.92 -2.63
N SER A 96 14.35 -9.84 -2.52
CA SER A 96 14.95 -10.46 -3.71
C SER A 96 13.90 -11.36 -4.38
N ALA A 97 13.86 -11.34 -5.71
CA ALA A 97 13.02 -12.18 -6.54
C ALA A 97 13.44 -13.65 -6.50
#